data_AF-A0A831K566-F1
#
_entry.id   AF-A0A831K566-F1
#
_cell.length_a   1.000
_cell.length_b   1.000
_cell.length_c   1.000
_cell.angle_alpha   90.00
_cell.angle_beta   90.00
_cell.angle_gamma   90.00
#
_symmetry.space_group_name_H-M   'P 1'
#
loop_
_entity.id
_entity.type
_entity.pdbx_description
1 polymer ?
#
loop_
_entity_poly.entity_id
_entity_poly.type
_entity_poly.pdbx_seq_one_letter_code
_entity_poly.pdbx_strand_id
1 'polypeptide(L)'
;MATLQKLKSSAEACLAKKVDIPMSPLFNMAKVAKLDSSEDLKYIQEAVNYLTCKAMAKLSFTDDEKEFLKEIYEAFWWGGQYSGYKEAAQLANNYVNGPGNTQANAYVLDSEVYRTSKIVIATMGAMKQFILDQKKLNKPFLHIRCDNAQFRSKPYTKKLLTMNYRTEGKMKSNGVLEAAQNNQRLHKTDGHFYLQAISTLLPDKSIRTIWRVESIYDFEPFEKHDYYTNIPLGSSNLKLPDGLSEYMTKIGVAKVFWYKAEWSEVWRTN
;
A
#
# COMPACT_ATOMS: atom_id res chain seq x y z
N MET A 1 -0.23 23.33 -30.82
CA MET A 1 -0.17 22.37 -31.96
C MET A 1 0.91 21.30 -31.78
N ALA A 2 2.14 21.62 -31.33
CA ALA A 2 3.22 20.65 -31.13
C ALA A 2 2.91 19.49 -30.14
N THR A 3 2.10 19.74 -29.10
CA THR A 3 1.72 18.72 -28.10
C THR A 3 0.74 17.68 -28.64
N LEU A 4 -0.15 18.11 -29.54
CA LEU A 4 -1.21 17.27 -30.10
C LEU A 4 -0.66 16.33 -31.18
N GLN A 5 0.29 16.79 -32.00
CA GLN A 5 1.01 15.97 -32.96
C GLN A 5 1.86 14.88 -32.26
N LYS A 6 2.52 15.24 -31.14
CA LYS A 6 3.34 14.31 -30.35
C LYS A 6 2.49 13.25 -29.64
N LEU A 7 1.36 13.64 -29.05
CA LEU A 7 0.37 12.72 -28.48
C LEU A 7 -0.19 11.77 -29.56
N LYS A 8 -0.47 12.30 -30.76
CA LYS A 8 -1.00 11.52 -31.88
C LYS A 8 0.03 10.51 -32.41
N SER A 9 1.29 10.90 -32.57
CA SER A 9 2.35 9.96 -32.97
C SER A 9 2.65 8.88 -31.93
N SER A 10 2.58 9.22 -30.63
CA SER A 10 2.73 8.24 -29.54
C SER A 10 1.55 7.29 -29.46
N ALA A 11 0.32 7.78 -29.67
CA ALA A 11 -0.88 6.97 -29.77
C ALA A 11 -0.82 6.02 -30.97
N GLU A 12 -0.43 6.50 -32.16
CA GLU A 12 -0.31 5.71 -33.39
C GLU A 12 0.77 4.62 -33.27
N ALA A 13 1.94 4.93 -32.69
CA ALA A 13 3.00 3.96 -32.44
C ALA A 13 2.58 2.87 -31.43
N CYS A 14 1.69 3.19 -30.49
CA CYS A 14 1.18 2.22 -29.51
C CYS A 14 0.01 1.39 -30.01
N LEU A 15 -0.88 1.98 -30.81
CA LEU A 15 -2.01 1.27 -31.43
C LEU A 15 -1.57 0.31 -32.54
N ALA A 16 -0.39 0.51 -33.13
CA ALA A 16 0.21 -0.43 -34.08
C ALA A 16 0.49 -1.82 -33.46
N LYS A 17 0.52 -1.92 -32.12
CA LYS A 17 0.67 -3.17 -31.36
C LYS A 17 -0.64 -3.55 -30.68
N LYS A 18 -1.76 -3.55 -31.41
CA LYS A 18 -3.00 -4.13 -30.89
C LYS A 18 -2.71 -5.58 -30.48
N VAL A 19 -2.93 -5.88 -29.22
CA VAL A 19 -2.79 -7.23 -28.66
C VAL A 19 -4.16 -7.73 -28.25
N ASP A 20 -4.35 -9.04 -28.33
CA ASP A 20 -5.52 -9.68 -27.77
C ASP A 20 -5.48 -9.55 -26.24
N ILE A 21 -6.62 -9.23 -25.64
CA ILE A 21 -6.75 -9.10 -24.19
C ILE A 21 -7.05 -10.49 -23.60
N PRO A 22 -6.23 -10.98 -22.65
CA PRO A 22 -6.50 -12.25 -22.00
C PRO A 22 -7.84 -12.22 -21.27
N MET A 23 -8.75 -13.15 -21.57
CA MET A 23 -10.06 -13.25 -20.90
C MET A 23 -9.99 -13.87 -19.48
N SER A 24 -8.83 -14.34 -19.04
CA SER A 24 -8.68 -14.94 -17.71
C SER A 24 -7.25 -14.74 -17.18
N PRO A 25 -6.88 -13.52 -16.76
CA PRO A 25 -5.54 -13.23 -16.27
C PRO A 25 -5.16 -14.12 -15.09
N LEU A 26 -6.11 -14.51 -14.23
CA LEU A 26 -5.86 -15.46 -13.14
C LEU A 26 -5.31 -16.81 -13.66
N PHE A 27 -5.90 -17.37 -14.71
CA PHE A 27 -5.46 -18.65 -15.27
C PHE A 27 -4.06 -18.56 -15.87
N ASN A 28 -3.80 -17.51 -16.65
CA ASN A 28 -2.48 -17.26 -17.21
C ASN A 28 -1.44 -17.04 -16.09
N MET A 29 -1.75 -16.22 -15.07
CA MET A 29 -0.87 -15.97 -13.91
C MET A 29 -0.59 -17.26 -13.12
N ALA A 30 -1.59 -18.13 -12.96
CA ALA A 30 -1.43 -19.41 -12.28
C ALA A 30 -0.48 -20.34 -13.04
N LYS A 31 -0.57 -20.40 -14.39
CA LYS A 31 0.38 -21.14 -15.22
C LYS A 31 1.80 -20.59 -15.11
N VAL A 32 1.98 -19.27 -15.08
CA VAL A 32 3.30 -18.68 -14.82
C VAL A 32 3.81 -19.12 -13.45
N ALA A 33 3.00 -18.95 -12.41
CA ALA A 33 3.42 -19.22 -11.03
C ALA A 33 3.70 -20.70 -10.72
N LYS A 34 3.04 -21.64 -11.41
CA LYS A 34 3.15 -23.09 -11.14
C LYS A 34 3.95 -23.87 -12.18
N LEU A 35 3.96 -23.41 -13.43
CA LEU A 35 4.56 -24.10 -14.57
C LEU A 35 5.69 -23.31 -15.24
N ASP A 36 6.00 -22.10 -14.73
CA ASP A 36 7.01 -21.18 -15.31
C ASP A 36 6.76 -20.89 -16.80
N SER A 37 5.48 -20.79 -17.18
CA SER A 37 5.08 -20.57 -18.57
C SER A 37 5.47 -19.17 -19.07
N SER A 38 6.55 -19.09 -19.84
CA SER A 38 7.01 -17.84 -20.44
C SER A 38 6.03 -17.25 -21.47
N GLU A 39 5.24 -18.11 -22.14
CA GLU A 39 4.23 -17.69 -23.11
C GLU A 39 3.07 -16.96 -22.41
N ASP A 40 2.53 -17.54 -21.33
CA ASP A 40 1.46 -16.91 -20.55
C ASP A 40 1.93 -15.60 -19.90
N LEU A 41 3.17 -15.57 -19.39
CA LEU A 41 3.77 -14.35 -18.85
C LEU A 41 3.85 -13.26 -19.92
N LYS A 42 4.35 -13.61 -21.11
CA LYS A 42 4.45 -12.69 -22.24
C LYS A 42 3.07 -12.16 -22.62
N TYR A 43 2.07 -13.03 -22.72
CA TYR A 43 0.71 -12.66 -23.12
C TYR A 43 0.09 -11.63 -22.17
N ILE A 44 0.16 -11.86 -20.85
CA ILE A 44 -0.34 -10.90 -19.85
C ILE A 44 0.49 -9.61 -19.87
N GLN A 45 1.83 -9.72 -19.93
CA GLN A 45 2.70 -8.54 -19.89
C GLN A 45 2.50 -7.64 -21.12
N GLU A 46 2.28 -8.21 -22.30
CA GLU A 46 1.97 -7.47 -23.52
C GLU A 46 0.62 -6.74 -23.41
N ALA A 47 -0.41 -7.38 -22.84
CA ALA A 47 -1.68 -6.72 -22.54
C ALA A 47 -1.52 -5.55 -21.55
N VAL A 48 -0.80 -5.76 -20.45
CA VAL A 48 -0.49 -4.69 -19.48
C VAL A 48 0.27 -3.54 -20.16
N ASN A 49 1.27 -3.83 -20.99
CA ASN A 49 2.05 -2.81 -21.69
C ASN A 49 1.20 -2.02 -22.69
N TYR A 50 0.33 -2.71 -23.43
CA TYR A 50 -0.59 -2.08 -24.37
C TYR A 50 -1.55 -1.13 -23.66
N LEU A 51 -2.18 -1.59 -22.56
CA LEU A 51 -3.10 -0.77 -21.76
C LEU A 51 -2.39 0.38 -21.04
N THR A 52 -1.15 0.17 -20.61
CA THR A 52 -0.29 1.25 -20.09
C THR A 52 -0.10 2.34 -21.13
N CYS A 53 0.26 1.97 -22.36
CA CYS A 53 0.43 3.00 -23.38
C CYS A 53 -0.89 3.69 -23.74
N LYS A 54 -2.00 2.94 -23.76
CA LYS A 54 -3.34 3.47 -23.99
C LYS A 54 -3.71 4.53 -22.94
N ALA A 55 -3.39 4.27 -21.66
CA ALA A 55 -3.58 5.21 -20.55
C ALA A 55 -2.72 6.47 -20.73
N MET A 56 -1.43 6.33 -21.03
CA MET A 56 -0.52 7.45 -21.26
C MET A 56 -0.96 8.33 -22.44
N ALA A 57 -1.49 7.71 -23.50
CA ALA A 57 -2.04 8.38 -24.67
C ALA A 57 -3.46 8.95 -24.45
N LYS A 58 -4.07 8.69 -23.28
CA LYS A 58 -5.43 9.12 -22.91
C LYS A 58 -6.50 8.65 -23.90
N LEU A 59 -6.36 7.42 -24.40
CA LEU A 59 -7.31 6.79 -25.31
C LEU A 59 -8.44 6.08 -24.55
N SER A 60 -9.58 5.89 -25.19
CA SER A 60 -10.79 5.27 -24.60
C SER A 60 -10.65 3.76 -24.43
N PHE A 61 -10.95 3.24 -23.24
CA PHE A 61 -10.91 1.80 -22.93
C PHE A 61 -12.24 1.11 -23.26
N THR A 62 -12.17 -0.09 -23.85
CA THR A 62 -13.35 -0.95 -24.06
C THR A 62 -13.73 -1.63 -22.74
N ASP A 63 -14.93 -2.22 -22.69
CA ASP A 63 -15.38 -2.93 -21.48
C ASP A 63 -14.54 -4.17 -21.20
N ASP A 64 -14.13 -4.93 -22.23
CA ASP A 64 -13.24 -6.10 -22.06
C ASP A 64 -11.86 -5.70 -21.48
N GLU A 65 -11.30 -4.57 -21.92
CA GLU A 65 -10.02 -4.08 -21.39
C GLU A 65 -10.15 -3.62 -19.94
N LYS A 66 -11.28 -3.00 -19.59
CA LYS A 66 -11.60 -2.62 -18.21
C LYS A 66 -11.79 -3.83 -17.32
N GLU A 67 -12.48 -4.85 -17.80
CA GLU A 67 -12.69 -6.10 -17.07
C GLU A 67 -11.36 -6.81 -16.84
N PHE A 68 -10.49 -6.90 -17.84
CA PHE A 68 -9.14 -7.44 -17.66
C PHE A 68 -8.34 -6.72 -16.57
N LEU A 69 -8.36 -5.38 -16.54
CA LEU A 69 -7.67 -4.60 -15.51
C LEU A 69 -8.24 -4.87 -14.11
N LYS A 70 -9.55 -5.03 -14.01
CA LYS A 70 -10.22 -5.40 -12.76
C LYS A 70 -9.81 -6.81 -12.32
N GLU A 71 -9.87 -7.78 -13.22
CA GLU A 71 -9.54 -9.18 -12.96
C GLU A 71 -8.08 -9.40 -12.55
N ILE A 72 -7.13 -8.55 -12.99
CA ILE A 72 -5.75 -8.56 -12.48
C ILE A 72 -5.72 -8.36 -10.95
N TYR A 73 -6.48 -7.39 -10.44
CA TYR A 73 -6.54 -7.11 -9.00
C TYR A 73 -7.32 -8.17 -8.23
N GLU A 74 -8.36 -8.74 -8.83
CA GLU A 74 -9.05 -9.90 -8.27
C GLU A 74 -8.13 -11.13 -8.20
N ALA A 75 -7.25 -11.31 -9.19
CA ALA A 75 -6.22 -12.34 -9.15
C ALA A 75 -5.20 -12.08 -8.03
N PHE A 76 -4.83 -10.81 -7.76
CA PHE A 76 -3.99 -10.47 -6.60
C PHE A 76 -4.68 -10.77 -5.28
N TRP A 77 -5.98 -10.54 -5.19
CA TRP A 77 -6.76 -10.94 -4.02
C TRP A 77 -6.71 -12.45 -3.82
N TRP A 78 -7.06 -13.25 -4.84
CA TRP A 78 -6.99 -14.71 -4.76
C TRP A 78 -5.59 -15.23 -4.41
N GLY A 79 -4.56 -14.76 -5.12
CA GLY A 79 -3.17 -15.15 -4.90
C GLY A 79 -2.64 -14.74 -3.53
N GLY A 80 -3.03 -13.56 -3.04
CA GLY A 80 -2.67 -13.05 -1.72
C GLY A 80 -3.34 -13.85 -0.60
N GLN A 81 -4.63 -14.22 -0.75
CA GLN A 81 -5.31 -15.10 0.21
C GLN A 81 -4.60 -16.47 0.31
N TYR A 82 -4.28 -17.08 -0.84
CA TYR A 82 -3.60 -18.37 -0.90
C TYR A 82 -2.18 -18.31 -0.31
N SER A 83 -1.46 -17.22 -0.57
CA SER A 83 -0.07 -17.00 -0.10
C SER A 83 0.04 -16.48 1.34
N GLY A 84 -1.08 -16.30 2.05
CA GLY A 84 -1.09 -15.83 3.44
C GLY A 84 -0.95 -14.32 3.64
N TYR A 85 -1.13 -13.52 2.58
CA TYR A 85 -1.11 -12.05 2.59
C TYR A 85 -2.54 -11.49 2.64
N LYS A 86 -3.29 -11.88 3.66
CA LYS A 86 -4.74 -11.60 3.77
C LYS A 86 -5.07 -10.12 3.69
N GLU A 87 -4.29 -9.27 4.35
CA GLU A 87 -4.52 -7.83 4.39
C GLU A 87 -4.25 -7.16 3.04
N ALA A 88 -3.09 -7.44 2.43
CA ALA A 88 -2.78 -6.96 1.08
C ALA A 88 -3.86 -7.40 0.07
N ALA A 89 -4.33 -8.65 0.18
CA ALA A 89 -5.40 -9.18 -0.66
C ALA A 89 -6.72 -8.41 -0.46
N GLN A 90 -7.08 -8.11 0.79
CA GLN A 90 -8.27 -7.31 1.09
C GLN A 90 -8.20 -5.91 0.49
N LEU A 91 -7.03 -5.26 0.58
CA LEU A 91 -6.83 -3.94 -0.02
C LEU A 91 -6.94 -4.00 -1.55
N ALA A 92 -6.32 -4.99 -2.20
CA ALA A 92 -6.40 -5.17 -3.64
C ALA A 92 -7.84 -5.40 -4.12
N ASN A 93 -8.61 -6.22 -3.40
CA ASN A 93 -10.03 -6.44 -3.72
C ASN A 93 -10.86 -5.15 -3.52
N ASN A 94 -10.67 -4.45 -2.39
CA ASN A 94 -11.43 -3.24 -2.11
C ASN A 94 -11.11 -2.10 -3.10
N TYR A 95 -9.94 -2.12 -3.73
CA TYR A 95 -9.56 -1.15 -4.75
C TYR A 95 -10.47 -1.20 -5.99
N VAL A 96 -10.84 -2.39 -6.44
CA VAL A 96 -11.64 -2.59 -7.66
C VAL A 96 -13.12 -2.94 -7.39
N ASN A 97 -13.41 -3.53 -6.24
CA ASN A 97 -14.77 -3.95 -5.86
C ASN A 97 -15.37 -3.11 -4.72
N GLY A 98 -14.59 -2.20 -4.13
CA GLY A 98 -15.02 -1.40 -2.98
C GLY A 98 -15.80 -0.14 -3.35
N PRO A 99 -16.40 0.53 -2.34
CA PRO A 99 -17.19 1.72 -2.55
C PRO A 99 -16.35 2.99 -2.73
N GLY A 100 -15.05 2.96 -2.46
CA GLY A 100 -14.20 4.17 -2.39
C GLY A 100 -14.32 4.87 -1.03
N ASN A 101 -13.99 4.16 0.06
CA ASN A 101 -14.12 4.66 1.42
C ASN A 101 -13.41 6.02 1.63
N THR A 102 -14.09 6.94 2.32
CA THR A 102 -13.52 8.21 2.77
C THR A 102 -12.80 8.03 4.11
N GLN A 103 -12.05 9.03 4.55
CA GLN A 103 -11.38 8.99 5.85
C GLN A 103 -12.35 8.76 7.03
N ALA A 104 -13.56 9.34 6.96
CA ALA A 104 -14.57 9.20 8.01
C ALA A 104 -15.14 7.78 8.14
N ASN A 105 -15.14 7.00 7.05
CA ASN A 105 -15.62 5.62 6.98
C ASN A 105 -14.57 4.68 6.39
N ALA A 106 -13.31 4.88 6.78
CA ALA A 106 -12.17 4.14 6.28
C ALA A 106 -12.37 2.62 6.41
N TYR A 107 -11.92 1.88 5.39
CA TYR A 107 -11.95 0.43 5.37
C TYR A 107 -11.12 -0.15 6.53
N VAL A 108 -11.73 -0.99 7.36
CA VAL A 108 -11.07 -1.52 8.56
C VAL A 108 -10.31 -2.78 8.22
N LEU A 109 -8.99 -2.73 8.42
CA LEU A 109 -8.05 -3.82 8.21
C LEU A 109 -7.75 -4.52 9.54
N ASP A 110 -7.43 -5.81 9.49
CA ASP A 110 -6.92 -6.53 10.67
C ASP A 110 -5.62 -5.90 11.15
N SER A 111 -5.59 -5.55 12.43
CA SER A 111 -4.44 -4.89 13.06
C SER A 111 -3.28 -5.82 13.38
N GLU A 112 -3.47 -7.14 13.34
CA GLU A 112 -2.48 -8.11 13.78
C GLU A 112 -1.16 -8.02 12.99
N VAL A 113 -1.24 -7.70 11.70
CA VAL A 113 -0.07 -7.48 10.83
C VAL A 113 0.84 -6.34 11.32
N TYR A 114 0.26 -5.33 11.98
CA TYR A 114 1.01 -4.24 12.60
C TYR A 114 1.44 -4.59 14.03
N ARG A 115 0.55 -5.17 14.84
CA ARG A 115 0.78 -5.45 16.27
C ARG A 115 2.00 -6.31 16.56
N THR A 116 2.28 -7.26 15.66
CA THR A 116 3.39 -8.22 15.79
C THR A 116 4.72 -7.68 15.22
N SER A 117 4.70 -6.52 14.57
CA SER A 117 5.87 -5.95 13.90
C SER A 117 6.85 -5.33 14.89
N LYS A 118 8.14 -5.68 14.77
CA LYS A 118 9.20 -5.19 15.67
C LYS A 118 9.32 -3.66 15.66
N ILE A 119 9.29 -3.03 14.49
CA ILE A 119 9.34 -1.56 14.39
C ILE A 119 8.10 -0.90 15.01
N VAL A 120 6.92 -1.52 14.90
CA VAL A 120 5.69 -1.02 15.52
C VAL A 120 5.78 -1.10 17.03
N ILE A 121 6.16 -2.27 17.57
CA ILE A 121 6.35 -2.47 19.02
C ILE A 121 7.39 -1.50 19.59
N ALA A 122 8.53 -1.34 18.92
CA ALA A 122 9.57 -0.41 19.33
C ALA A 122 9.07 1.06 19.31
N THR A 123 8.33 1.44 18.27
CA THR A 123 7.75 2.78 18.15
C THR A 123 6.69 3.03 19.23
N MET A 124 5.83 2.06 19.52
CA MET A 124 4.87 2.13 20.63
C MET A 124 5.59 2.38 21.96
N GLY A 125 6.68 1.66 22.24
CA GLY A 125 7.50 1.85 23.43
C GLY A 125 8.07 3.28 23.52
N ALA A 126 8.64 3.79 22.43
CA ALA A 126 9.15 5.16 22.36
C ALA A 126 8.03 6.22 22.54
N MET A 127 6.86 6.01 21.92
CA MET A 127 5.74 6.93 22.04
C MET A 127 5.14 6.94 23.46
N LYS A 128 5.10 5.80 24.16
CA LYS A 128 4.73 5.75 25.58
C LYS A 128 5.67 6.60 26.44
N GLN A 129 6.98 6.52 26.23
CA GLN A 129 7.96 7.36 26.93
C GLN A 129 7.72 8.86 26.65
N PHE A 130 7.45 9.21 25.39
CA PHE A 130 7.11 10.59 25.03
C PHE A 130 5.82 11.08 25.66
N ILE A 131 4.78 10.24 25.72
CA ILE A 131 3.54 10.55 26.42
C ILE A 131 3.80 10.84 27.90
N LEU A 132 4.65 10.04 28.57
CA LEU A 132 5.03 10.27 29.95
C LEU A 132 5.81 11.58 30.14
N ASP A 133 6.74 11.89 29.25
CA ASP A 133 7.48 13.17 29.28
C ASP A 133 6.53 14.36 29.15
N GLN A 134 5.61 14.32 28.17
CA GLN A 134 4.64 15.39 27.94
C GLN A 134 3.71 15.55 29.14
N LYS A 135 3.21 14.44 29.71
CA LYS A 135 2.40 14.45 30.94
C LYS A 135 3.15 15.11 32.12
N LYS A 136 4.42 14.74 32.36
CA LYS A 136 5.25 15.35 33.43
C LYS A 136 5.45 16.85 33.23
N LEU A 137 5.55 17.30 31.98
CA LEU A 137 5.71 18.70 31.62
C LEU A 137 4.37 19.46 31.49
N ASN A 138 3.24 18.83 31.82
CA ASN A 138 1.89 19.36 31.62
C ASN A 138 1.63 19.86 30.19
N LYS A 139 2.11 19.11 29.20
CA LYS A 139 1.95 19.38 27.77
C LYS A 139 0.96 18.41 27.13
N PRO A 140 0.31 18.78 26.00
CA PRO A 140 -0.63 17.91 25.30
C PRO A 140 0.02 16.59 24.84
N PHE A 141 -0.66 15.48 25.10
CA PHE A 141 -0.22 14.13 24.71
C PHE A 141 -1.33 13.22 24.17
N LEU A 142 -2.55 13.75 23.99
CA LEU A 142 -3.73 12.95 23.63
C LEU A 142 -3.68 12.43 22.20
N HIS A 143 -3.01 13.15 21.28
CA HIS A 143 -2.87 12.74 19.88
C HIS A 143 -1.43 12.95 19.44
N ILE A 144 -0.71 11.85 19.23
CA ILE A 144 0.70 11.89 18.83
C ILE A 144 0.88 10.96 17.64
N ARG A 145 1.50 11.44 16.57
CA ARG A 145 1.90 10.63 15.42
C ARG A 145 3.42 10.51 15.40
N CYS A 146 3.95 9.40 14.89
CA CYS A 146 5.39 9.10 14.93
C CYS A 146 6.27 10.06 14.11
N ASP A 147 5.68 10.90 13.26
CA ASP A 147 6.36 11.97 12.52
C ASP A 147 6.40 13.32 13.26
N ASN A 148 5.73 13.43 14.41
CA ASN A 148 5.79 14.62 15.25
C ASN A 148 7.25 15.01 15.54
N ALA A 149 7.62 16.25 15.19
CA ALA A 149 9.01 16.70 15.27
C ALA A 149 9.59 16.67 16.69
N GLN A 150 8.78 16.99 17.71
CA GLN A 150 9.21 16.93 19.11
C GLN A 150 9.40 15.50 19.61
N PHE A 151 8.59 14.56 19.11
CA PHE A 151 8.80 13.14 19.38
C PHE A 151 10.11 12.68 18.72
N ARG A 152 10.27 12.96 17.43
CA ARG A 152 11.46 12.55 16.66
C ARG A 152 12.77 13.09 17.21
N SER A 153 12.76 14.25 17.86
CA SER A 153 13.97 14.84 18.45
C SER A 153 14.42 14.19 19.77
N LYS A 154 13.69 13.22 20.31
CA LYS A 154 13.96 12.65 21.64
C LYS A 154 15.02 11.55 21.60
N PRO A 155 15.81 11.35 22.67
CA PRO A 155 16.86 10.33 22.67
C PRO A 155 16.37 8.90 22.39
N TYR A 156 15.18 8.53 22.86
CA TYR A 156 14.63 7.18 22.66
C TYR A 156 14.17 6.88 21.23
N THR A 157 14.08 7.87 20.34
CA THR A 157 13.79 7.61 18.91
C THR A 157 15.03 7.20 18.12
N LYS A 158 16.24 7.46 18.65
CA LYS A 158 17.50 7.11 17.98
C LYS A 158 17.56 5.63 17.60
N LYS A 159 17.10 4.74 18.47
CA LYS A 159 17.05 3.30 18.20
C LYS A 159 16.20 3.00 16.96
N LEU A 160 15.06 3.66 16.80
CA LEU A 160 14.13 3.43 15.68
C LEU A 160 14.79 3.74 14.33
N LEU A 161 15.69 4.73 14.28
CA LEU A 161 16.42 5.13 13.08
C LEU A 161 17.53 4.13 12.70
N THR A 162 18.05 3.38 13.68
CA THR A 162 19.19 2.47 13.51
C THR A 162 18.79 0.99 13.47
N MET A 163 17.50 0.67 13.60
CA MET A 163 17.01 -0.72 13.50
C MET A 163 17.28 -1.32 12.12
N ASN A 164 17.42 -2.65 12.07
CA ASN A 164 17.72 -3.34 10.82
C ASN A 164 16.50 -3.33 9.89
N TYR A 165 16.60 -2.64 8.75
CA TYR A 165 15.49 -2.52 7.78
C TYR A 165 15.01 -3.86 7.21
N ARG A 166 15.87 -4.89 7.15
CA ARG A 166 15.47 -6.21 6.63
C ARG A 166 14.73 -7.03 7.66
N THR A 167 15.22 -7.09 8.90
CA THR A 167 14.72 -8.04 9.92
C THR A 167 13.81 -7.42 10.96
N GLU A 168 13.84 -6.11 11.15
CA GLU A 168 13.10 -5.40 12.19
C GLU A 168 12.22 -4.28 11.65
N GLY A 169 12.58 -3.71 10.50
CA GLY A 169 12.03 -2.45 10.02
C GLY A 169 12.75 -1.27 10.68
N LYS A 170 12.52 -0.05 10.20
CA LYS A 170 13.16 1.15 10.75
C LYS A 170 12.29 2.38 10.55
N MET A 171 12.61 3.44 11.28
CA MET A 171 12.03 4.77 11.06
C MET A 171 12.95 5.57 10.14
N LYS A 172 12.37 6.22 9.12
CA LYS A 172 13.07 7.22 8.29
C LYS A 172 13.19 8.53 9.06
N SER A 173 14.11 9.40 8.64
CA SER A 173 14.35 10.68 9.32
C SER A 173 13.10 11.55 9.46
N ASN A 174 12.17 11.47 8.51
CA ASN A 174 10.88 12.18 8.51
C ASN A 174 9.78 11.52 9.37
N GLY A 175 10.06 10.38 10.01
CA GLY A 175 9.12 9.66 10.89
C GLY A 175 8.28 8.59 10.20
N VAL A 176 8.43 8.39 8.89
CA VAL A 176 7.81 7.24 8.21
C VAL A 176 8.40 5.95 8.79
N LEU A 177 7.55 5.01 9.15
CA LEU A 177 7.94 3.67 9.53
C LEU A 177 8.03 2.79 8.28
N GLU A 178 9.17 2.15 8.09
CA GLU A 178 9.42 1.17 7.04
C GLU A 178 9.29 -0.23 7.64
N ALA A 179 8.38 -1.04 7.09
CA ALA A 179 8.20 -2.42 7.50
C ALA A 179 9.47 -3.24 7.23
N ALA A 180 9.73 -4.24 8.07
CA ALA A 180 10.83 -5.18 7.84
C ALA A 180 10.67 -5.90 6.50
N GLN A 181 11.70 -5.94 5.64
CA GLN A 181 11.61 -6.67 4.37
C GLN A 181 11.30 -8.16 4.57
N ASN A 182 11.77 -8.78 5.64
CA ASN A 182 11.48 -10.19 5.94
C ASN A 182 10.07 -10.41 6.51
N ASN A 183 9.41 -9.36 7.02
CA ASN A 183 7.99 -9.42 7.35
C ASN A 183 7.17 -9.16 6.08
N GLN A 184 7.15 -10.16 5.18
CA GLN A 184 6.49 -10.04 3.87
C GLN A 184 5.01 -9.68 4.00
N ARG A 185 4.31 -10.19 5.03
CA ARG A 185 2.89 -9.87 5.26
C ARG A 185 2.66 -8.38 5.45
N LEU A 186 3.40 -7.73 6.36
CA LEU A 186 3.28 -6.28 6.57
C LEU A 186 3.87 -5.50 5.39
N HIS A 187 5.04 -5.89 4.89
CA HIS A 187 5.71 -5.17 3.82
C HIS A 187 4.90 -5.10 2.53
N LYS A 188 4.14 -6.17 2.20
CA LYS A 188 3.25 -6.21 1.04
C LYS A 188 1.89 -5.54 1.28
N THR A 189 1.46 -5.42 2.54
CA THR A 189 0.23 -4.73 2.90
C THR A 189 0.44 -3.22 2.91
N ASP A 190 1.49 -2.79 3.60
CA ASP A 190 1.77 -1.39 3.90
C ASP A 190 3.26 -1.26 4.28
N GLY A 191 4.11 -1.11 3.25
CA GLY A 191 5.56 -1.05 3.44
C GLY A 191 6.04 0.23 4.13
N HIS A 192 5.25 1.31 4.07
CA HIS A 192 5.60 2.64 4.56
C HIS A 192 4.38 3.33 5.19
N PHE A 193 4.40 3.49 6.50
CA PHE A 193 3.23 3.97 7.24
C PHE A 193 3.58 4.87 8.41
N TYR A 194 2.55 5.50 8.96
CA TYR A 194 2.65 6.28 10.19
C TYR A 194 1.82 5.62 11.29
N LEU A 195 2.42 5.50 12.48
CA LEU A 195 1.74 5.07 13.68
C LEU A 195 1.25 6.29 14.46
N GLN A 196 -0.01 6.27 14.86
CA GLN A 196 -0.63 7.26 15.73
C GLN A 196 -1.01 6.63 17.07
N ALA A 197 -0.75 7.37 18.15
CA ALA A 197 -1.26 7.13 19.48
C ALA A 197 -2.39 8.12 19.77
N ILE A 198 -3.56 7.60 20.12
CA ILE A 198 -4.72 8.36 20.61
C ILE A 198 -4.93 7.94 22.06
N SER A 199 -4.57 8.81 22.98
CA SER A 199 -4.49 8.51 24.41
C SER A 199 -5.59 9.19 25.21
N THR A 200 -6.05 8.49 26.25
CA THR A 200 -7.01 9.00 27.24
C THR A 200 -6.52 8.66 28.63
N LEU A 201 -6.50 9.64 29.53
CA LEU A 201 -6.19 9.42 30.94
C LEU A 201 -7.42 8.84 31.64
N LEU A 202 -7.23 7.72 32.34
CA LEU A 202 -8.28 7.07 33.12
C LEU A 202 -8.26 7.54 34.59
N PRO A 203 -9.36 7.37 35.35
CA PRO A 203 -9.47 7.82 36.74
C PRO A 203 -8.40 7.23 37.69
N ASP A 204 -7.96 6.00 37.42
CA ASP A 204 -6.90 5.31 38.18
C ASP A 204 -5.48 5.75 37.80
N LYS A 205 -5.36 6.86 37.05
CA LYS A 205 -4.12 7.43 36.47
C LYS A 205 -3.45 6.56 35.42
N SER A 206 -4.04 5.42 35.04
CA SER A 206 -3.60 4.66 33.87
C SER A 206 -3.93 5.40 32.57
N ILE A 207 -3.30 4.99 31.48
CA ILE A 207 -3.52 5.56 30.15
C ILE A 207 -4.06 4.47 29.26
N ARG A 208 -5.23 4.71 28.67
CA ARG A 208 -5.72 3.95 27.52
C ARG A 208 -5.12 4.58 26.26
N THR A 209 -4.47 3.78 25.42
CA THR A 209 -3.99 4.22 24.11
C THR A 209 -4.64 3.37 23.03
N ILE A 210 -5.27 4.03 22.06
CA ILE A 210 -5.63 3.45 20.77
C ILE A 210 -4.45 3.73 19.83
N TRP A 211 -3.89 2.66 19.29
CA TRP A 211 -2.91 2.70 18.23
C TRP A 211 -3.64 2.63 16.90
N ARG A 212 -3.28 3.53 15.99
CA ARG A 212 -3.91 3.62 14.67
C ARG A 212 -2.85 3.73 13.60
N VAL A 213 -2.99 2.93 12.55
CA VAL A 213 -2.44 3.20 11.23
C VAL A 213 -3.62 3.59 10.35
N GLU A 214 -3.50 4.70 9.65
CA GLU A 214 -4.53 5.21 8.74
C GLU A 214 -3.82 5.80 7.52
N SER A 215 -4.21 5.34 6.34
CA SER A 215 -3.58 5.73 5.08
C SER A 215 -4.59 5.68 3.94
N ILE A 216 -4.18 6.24 2.81
CA ILE A 216 -4.89 6.16 1.55
C ILE A 216 -4.28 5.02 0.73
N TYR A 217 -5.14 4.24 0.09
CA TYR A 217 -4.73 3.23 -0.90
C TYR A 217 -4.84 3.86 -2.29
N ASP A 218 -3.73 4.40 -2.76
CA ASP A 218 -3.56 5.03 -4.07
C ASP A 218 -2.29 4.53 -4.77
N PHE A 219 -2.09 5.00 -5.99
CA PHE A 219 -0.93 4.67 -6.81
C PHE A 219 -0.36 5.96 -7.41
N GLU A 220 0.95 5.94 -7.69
CA GLU A 220 1.62 7.11 -8.26
C GLU A 220 1.25 7.30 -9.74
N PRO A 221 0.91 8.52 -10.18
CA PRO A 221 0.56 8.77 -11.58
C PRO A 221 1.80 8.79 -12.48
N PHE A 222 1.59 8.57 -13.78
CA PHE A 222 2.66 8.59 -14.80
C PHE A 222 3.49 9.89 -14.80
N GLU A 223 2.88 11.03 -14.46
CA GLU A 223 3.53 12.33 -14.51
C GLU A 223 4.65 12.52 -13.46
N LYS A 224 4.65 11.73 -12.39
CA LYS A 224 5.69 11.84 -11.35
C LYS A 224 6.93 11.01 -11.67
N HIS A 225 6.73 9.72 -11.94
CA HIS A 225 7.79 8.78 -12.25
C HIS A 225 7.20 7.49 -12.82
N ASP A 226 7.96 6.76 -13.64
CA ASP A 226 7.64 5.41 -14.11
C ASP A 226 7.84 4.34 -13.01
N TYR A 227 7.15 4.51 -11.87
CA TYR A 227 7.10 3.48 -10.83
C TYR A 227 6.29 2.26 -11.29
N TYR A 228 6.72 1.09 -10.83
CA TYR A 228 6.02 -0.15 -11.10
C TYR A 228 6.16 -1.10 -9.91
N THR A 229 5.12 -1.91 -9.75
CA THR A 229 5.08 -3.00 -8.78
C THR A 229 5.44 -4.32 -9.47
N ASN A 230 6.43 -5.03 -8.91
CA ASN A 230 6.72 -6.41 -9.30
C ASN A 230 5.79 -7.36 -8.55
N ILE A 231 4.92 -8.03 -9.28
CA ILE A 231 4.02 -9.06 -8.75
C ILE A 231 4.69 -10.42 -8.92
N PRO A 232 5.06 -11.10 -7.83
CA PRO A 232 5.74 -12.38 -7.90
C PRO A 232 4.79 -13.48 -8.40
N LEU A 233 5.21 -14.19 -9.44
CA LEU A 233 4.56 -15.34 -10.06
C LEU A 233 5.57 -16.50 -10.11
N GLY A 234 5.93 -17.05 -8.94
CA GLY A 234 6.97 -18.08 -8.84
C GLY A 234 8.37 -17.48 -8.99
N SER A 235 9.17 -18.01 -9.92
CA SER A 235 10.49 -17.48 -10.31
C SER A 235 10.40 -16.19 -11.14
N SER A 236 9.25 -15.93 -11.72
CA SER A 236 8.99 -14.82 -12.63
C SER A 236 8.23 -13.68 -11.94
N ASN A 237 8.23 -12.48 -12.54
CA ASN A 237 7.45 -11.34 -12.05
C ASN A 237 6.64 -10.71 -13.18
N LEU A 238 5.36 -10.43 -12.93
CA LEU A 238 4.56 -9.53 -13.74
C LEU A 238 4.86 -8.09 -13.30
N LYS A 239 5.20 -7.22 -14.25
CA LYS A 239 5.41 -5.79 -13.98
C LYS A 239 4.11 -5.03 -14.21
N LEU A 240 3.56 -4.47 -13.14
CA LEU A 240 2.37 -3.61 -13.21
C LEU A 240 2.79 -2.16 -12.96
N PRO A 241 2.66 -1.26 -13.95
CA PRO A 241 2.96 0.15 -13.75
C PRO A 241 1.99 0.82 -12.78
N ASP A 242 2.50 1.53 -11.78
CA ASP A 242 1.68 2.22 -10.78
C ASP A 242 0.82 3.31 -11.45
N GLY A 243 1.32 3.95 -12.51
CA GLY A 243 0.55 4.91 -13.29
C GLY A 243 -0.65 4.30 -14.01
N LEU A 244 -0.58 3.02 -14.42
CA LEU A 244 -1.73 2.34 -15.03
C LEU A 244 -2.79 2.09 -13.95
N SER A 245 -2.35 1.63 -12.77
CA SER A 245 -3.18 1.45 -11.60
C SER A 245 -3.88 2.76 -11.22
N GLU A 246 -3.16 3.86 -11.06
CA GLU A 246 -3.73 5.19 -10.82
C GLU A 246 -4.79 5.55 -11.87
N TYR A 247 -4.47 5.32 -13.15
CA TYR A 247 -5.36 5.64 -14.26
C TYR A 247 -6.66 4.81 -14.26
N MET A 248 -6.67 3.60 -13.69
CA MET A 248 -7.89 2.80 -13.51
C MET A 248 -8.97 3.57 -12.75
N THR A 249 -8.59 4.47 -11.84
CA THR A 249 -9.53 5.32 -11.11
C THR A 249 -10.18 6.38 -11.99
N LYS A 250 -9.45 6.89 -12.99
CA LYS A 250 -9.93 7.89 -13.95
C LYS A 250 -10.93 7.31 -14.96
N ILE A 251 -10.78 6.03 -15.29
CA ILE A 251 -11.67 5.30 -16.22
C ILE A 251 -12.81 4.53 -15.52
N GLY A 252 -12.94 4.67 -14.20
CA GLY A 252 -14.02 4.11 -13.40
C GLY A 252 -13.89 2.61 -13.10
N VAL A 253 -12.71 2.02 -13.27
CA VAL A 253 -12.43 0.59 -12.97
C VAL A 253 -12.09 0.39 -11.50
N ALA A 254 -11.46 1.38 -10.88
CA ALA A 254 -11.04 1.32 -9.48
C ALA A 254 -11.43 2.59 -8.73
N LYS A 255 -11.33 2.57 -7.40
CA LYS A 255 -11.54 3.74 -6.55
C LYS A 255 -10.43 3.82 -5.52
N VAL A 256 -9.85 5.02 -5.39
CA VAL A 256 -9.01 5.35 -4.23
C VAL A 256 -9.86 5.27 -2.97
N PHE A 257 -9.30 4.76 -1.89
CA PHE A 257 -10.01 4.66 -0.62
C PHE A 257 -9.08 4.81 0.58
N TRP A 258 -9.63 5.28 1.69
CA TRP A 258 -8.96 5.27 2.98
C TRP A 258 -9.12 3.92 3.66
N TYR A 259 -8.06 3.45 4.28
CA TYR A 259 -8.08 2.29 5.16
C TYR A 259 -7.44 2.62 6.51
N LYS A 260 -7.79 1.82 7.51
CA LYS A 260 -7.20 1.93 8.85
C LYS A 260 -7.09 0.59 9.55
N ALA A 261 -6.11 0.48 10.42
CA ALA A 261 -5.98 -0.60 11.40
C ALA A 261 -5.89 0.02 12.80
N GLU A 262 -6.68 -0.50 13.73
CA GLU A 262 -6.74 0.01 15.11
C GLU A 262 -6.66 -1.12 16.14
N TRP A 263 -5.91 -0.88 17.21
CA TRP A 263 -5.91 -1.74 18.40
C TRP A 263 -5.70 -0.89 19.63
N SER A 264 -6.09 -1.39 20.80
CA SER A 264 -5.97 -0.62 22.04
C SER A 264 -5.30 -1.40 23.14
N GLU A 265 -4.67 -0.68 24.05
CA GLU A 265 -4.14 -1.22 25.30
C GLU A 265 -4.34 -0.22 26.44
N VAL A 266 -4.31 -0.73 27.67
CA VAL A 266 -4.26 0.06 28.89
C VAL A 266 -2.93 -0.20 29.58
N TRP A 267 -2.22 0.86 29.95
CA TRP A 267 -0.91 0.76 30.58
C TRP A 267 -0.78 1.79 31.71
N ARG A 268 0.02 1.44 32.73
CA ARG A 268 0.24 2.27 33.90
C ARG A 268 1.47 3.17 33.72
N THR A 269 1.47 4.30 34.41
CA THR A 269 2.57 5.28 34.36
C THR A 269 3.64 5.05 35.43
N ASN A 270 3.72 3.84 35.99
CA ASN A 270 4.64 3.50 37.08
C ASN A 270 6.10 3.66 36.64
#